data_AF-K0VNH8-F1
#
_entry.id   AF-K0VNH8-F1
#
_cell.length_a   1.000
_cell.length_b   1.000
_cell.length_c   1.000
_cell.angle_alpha   90.00
_cell.angle_beta   90.00
_cell.angle_gamma   90.00
#
_symmetry.space_group_name_H-M   'P 1'
#
loop_
_entity.id
_entity.type
_entity.pdbx_description
1 polymer ?
#
loop_
_entity_poly.entity_id
_entity_poly.type
_entity_poly.pdbx_seq_one_letter_code
_entity_poly.pdbx_strand_id
1 'polypeptide(L)'
;SFDGLSTPTARAEPQSSTAPAAPEATTRYPLGAARAQIHANYIVAQTEDGLVIVDQHAAHERLVFEAMRKALHSKRLASQVLLIPEIIDIPEEDCDRLMQHAAELAELGLAIERFGPGAIAVRETPAMLGEVDAGGLIRQLADEIAEWDTASGLSAKLEYVAATMACHGSVRSGRRLRPEEMNALLREMEVTPGSGQCNHGRPTYIELKLSDIERLFGRS
;
A
#
# COMPACT_ATOMS: atom_id res chain seq x y z
N SER A 1 45.44 -1.95 37.14
CA SER A 1 44.90 -2.86 36.13
C SER A 1 43.62 -3.48 36.60
N PHE A 2 42.51 -3.18 35.96
CA PHE A 2 41.49 -4.15 35.57
C PHE A 2 40.86 -3.59 34.29
N ASP A 3 41.07 -4.36 33.24
CA ASP A 3 40.91 -4.08 31.82
C ASP A 3 39.66 -4.80 31.34
N GLY A 4 38.93 -4.23 30.38
CA GLY A 4 37.95 -4.94 29.56
C GLY A 4 36.57 -5.24 30.18
N LEU A 5 35.67 -4.24 30.23
CA LEU A 5 34.23 -4.51 30.18
C LEU A 5 33.83 -4.78 28.72
N SER A 6 33.96 -6.05 28.33
CA SER A 6 33.51 -6.57 27.04
C SER A 6 31.99 -6.68 27.01
N THR A 7 31.42 -6.13 25.94
CA THR A 7 30.03 -6.13 25.49
C THR A 7 29.37 -7.51 25.61
N PRO A 8 28.09 -7.62 26.04
CA PRO A 8 27.37 -8.88 26.02
C PRO A 8 27.15 -9.33 24.57
N THR A 9 28.00 -10.23 24.10
CA THR A 9 27.83 -10.94 22.83
C THR A 9 26.79 -12.04 23.06
N ALA A 10 25.61 -11.91 22.45
CA ALA A 10 24.63 -13.00 22.40
C ALA A 10 25.16 -14.11 21.49
N ARG A 11 25.94 -15.04 22.06
CA ARG A 11 26.32 -16.28 21.41
C ARG A 11 25.13 -17.23 21.46
N ALA A 12 24.37 -17.31 20.38
CA ALA A 12 23.38 -18.36 20.19
C ALA A 12 24.10 -19.67 19.83
N GLU A 13 24.07 -20.66 20.71
CA GLU A 13 24.43 -22.03 20.33
C GLU A 13 23.33 -22.63 19.46
N PRO A 14 23.65 -23.31 18.34
CA PRO A 14 22.64 -23.96 17.53
C PRO A 14 22.12 -25.20 18.25
N GLN A 15 20.88 -25.16 18.71
CA GLN A 15 20.15 -26.36 19.08
C GLN A 15 19.87 -27.17 17.81
N SER A 16 20.51 -28.34 17.70
CA SER A 16 20.29 -29.28 16.60
C SER A 16 18.92 -29.94 16.72
N SER A 17 17.89 -29.30 16.15
CA SER A 17 16.58 -29.90 15.90
C SER A 17 16.63 -30.66 14.58
N THR A 18 16.87 -31.96 14.62
CA THR A 18 16.69 -32.85 13.47
C THR A 18 15.20 -33.12 13.24
N ALA A 19 14.52 -32.17 12.61
CA ALA A 19 13.27 -32.43 11.91
C ALA A 19 13.61 -32.77 10.44
N PRO A 20 12.92 -33.72 9.79
CA PRO A 20 13.16 -34.03 8.39
C PRO A 20 12.84 -32.79 7.54
N ALA A 21 13.88 -32.23 6.91
CA ALA A 21 13.74 -31.11 5.99
C ALA A 21 12.84 -31.54 4.82
N ALA A 22 11.67 -30.92 4.72
CA ALA A 22 10.93 -30.89 3.47
C ALA A 22 11.87 -30.31 2.39
N PRO A 23 11.80 -30.77 1.13
CA PRO A 23 12.64 -30.21 0.07
C PRO A 23 12.38 -28.71 0.01
N GLU A 24 13.39 -27.92 0.37
CA GLU A 24 13.37 -26.47 0.21
C GLU A 24 13.26 -26.20 -1.29
N ALA A 25 12.03 -25.97 -1.76
CA ALA A 25 11.86 -25.25 -3.01
C ALA A 25 12.65 -23.96 -2.83
N THR A 26 13.70 -23.78 -3.63
CA THR A 26 14.50 -22.55 -3.69
C THR A 26 13.56 -21.42 -4.07
N THR A 27 12.92 -20.84 -3.06
CA THR A 27 11.93 -19.80 -3.24
C THR A 27 12.72 -18.58 -3.65
N ARG A 28 12.74 -18.32 -4.95
CA ARG A 28 13.44 -17.18 -5.52
C ARG A 28 12.65 -15.93 -5.16
N TYR A 29 13.35 -14.97 -4.58
CA TYR A 29 12.78 -13.69 -4.16
C TYR A 29 13.40 -12.59 -5.03
N PRO A 30 12.77 -12.22 -6.16
CA PRO A 30 13.34 -11.24 -7.10
C PRO A 30 13.74 -9.91 -6.45
N LEU A 31 12.95 -9.43 -5.49
CA LEU A 31 13.24 -8.19 -4.75
C LEU A 31 14.14 -8.42 -3.52
N GLY A 32 14.58 -9.66 -3.28
CA GLY A 32 15.59 -9.98 -2.30
C GLY A 32 15.11 -9.92 -0.85
N ALA A 33 16.00 -9.53 0.06
CA ALA A 33 15.73 -9.38 1.49
C ALA A 33 15.97 -7.95 1.95
N ALA A 34 14.99 -7.36 2.65
CA ALA A 34 15.11 -6.01 3.20
C ALA A 34 16.29 -5.91 4.18
N ARG A 35 17.12 -4.88 4.02
CA ARG A 35 18.30 -4.60 4.86
C ARG A 35 18.14 -3.36 5.70
N ALA A 36 17.55 -2.30 5.14
CA ALA A 36 17.39 -1.04 5.84
C ALA A 36 16.21 -0.24 5.28
N GLN A 37 15.72 0.66 6.10
CA GLN A 37 14.82 1.74 5.69
C GLN A 37 15.57 3.07 5.76
N ILE A 38 15.51 3.86 4.71
CA ILE A 38 16.21 5.13 4.57
C ILE A 38 15.18 6.26 4.52
N HIS A 39 15.37 7.28 5.37
CA HIS A 39 14.48 8.43 5.52
C HIS A 39 12.98 8.08 5.74
N ALA A 40 12.71 6.88 6.27
CA ALA A 40 11.36 6.34 6.42
C ALA A 40 10.51 6.27 5.13
N ASN A 41 11.16 6.39 3.96
CA ASN A 41 10.51 6.48 2.66
C ASN A 41 11.04 5.44 1.66
N TYR A 42 12.29 4.98 1.85
CA TYR A 42 12.92 4.02 0.94
C TYR A 42 13.27 2.73 1.66
N ILE A 43 13.01 1.60 1.04
CA ILE A 43 13.49 0.30 1.51
C ILE A 43 14.65 -0.12 0.63
N VAL A 44 15.78 -0.44 1.26
CA VAL A 44 16.93 -1.04 0.58
C VAL A 44 16.90 -2.53 0.83
N ALA A 45 16.87 -3.31 -0.25
CA ALA A 45 16.87 -4.77 -0.21
C ALA A 45 18.06 -5.33 -0.98
N GLN A 46 18.65 -6.41 -0.48
CA GLN A 46 19.74 -7.11 -1.16
C GLN A 46 19.17 -8.25 -2.00
N THR A 47 19.49 -8.27 -3.29
CA THR A 47 19.14 -9.36 -4.21
C THR A 47 20.30 -10.36 -4.33
N GLU A 48 20.13 -11.39 -5.16
CA GLU A 48 21.19 -12.38 -5.44
C GLU A 48 22.43 -11.73 -6.08
N ASP A 49 22.23 -10.69 -6.90
CA ASP A 49 23.25 -10.10 -7.78
C ASP A 49 23.42 -8.58 -7.63
N GLY A 50 22.87 -7.98 -6.57
CA GLY A 50 22.92 -6.53 -6.37
C GLY A 50 22.03 -6.06 -5.23
N LEU A 51 21.41 -4.89 -5.44
CA LEU A 51 20.44 -4.33 -4.51
C LEU A 51 19.27 -3.67 -5.24
N VAL A 52 18.13 -3.62 -4.56
CA VAL A 52 16.93 -2.91 -4.98
C VAL A 52 16.68 -1.77 -4.00
N ILE A 53 16.29 -0.61 -4.52
CA ILE A 53 15.77 0.52 -3.73
C ILE A 53 14.31 0.70 -4.09
N VAL A 54 13.42 0.50 -3.13
CA VAL A 54 11.96 0.62 -3.28
C VAL A 54 11.49 1.95 -2.70
N ASP A 55 10.69 2.69 -3.46
CA ASP A 55 9.87 3.79 -2.96
C ASP A 55 8.66 3.20 -2.23
N GLN A 56 8.68 3.28 -0.90
CA GLN A 56 7.65 2.71 -0.05
C GLN A 56 6.26 3.30 -0.31
N HIS A 57 6.20 4.59 -0.61
CA HIS A 57 4.94 5.29 -0.82
C HIS A 57 4.33 4.87 -2.15
N ALA A 58 5.10 4.95 -3.23
CA ALA A 58 4.64 4.55 -4.55
C ALA A 58 4.27 3.06 -4.63
N ALA A 59 5.07 2.20 -3.97
CA ALA A 59 4.74 0.78 -3.84
C ALA A 59 3.43 0.58 -3.08
N HIS A 60 3.22 1.26 -1.95
CA HIS A 60 2.00 1.12 -1.16
C HIS A 60 0.76 1.55 -1.94
N GLU A 61 0.77 2.73 -2.57
CA GLU A 61 -0.35 3.20 -3.40
C GLU A 61 -0.68 2.21 -4.51
N ARG A 62 0.35 1.63 -5.15
CA ARG A 62 0.15 0.65 -6.22
C ARG A 62 -0.49 -0.63 -5.72
N LEU A 63 0.00 -1.17 -4.60
CA LEU A 63 -0.56 -2.37 -3.98
C LEU A 63 -2.02 -2.13 -3.55
N VAL A 64 -2.31 -0.97 -2.99
CA VAL A 64 -3.66 -0.60 -2.56
C VAL A 64 -4.61 -0.52 -3.77
N PHE A 65 -4.19 0.18 -4.82
CA PHE A 65 -4.96 0.31 -6.05
C PHE A 65 -5.28 -1.06 -6.67
N GLU A 66 -4.29 -1.95 -6.80
CA GLU A 66 -4.50 -3.28 -7.40
C GLU A 66 -5.45 -4.15 -6.55
N ALA A 67 -5.37 -4.06 -5.22
CA ALA A 67 -6.30 -4.75 -4.34
C ALA A 67 -7.73 -4.19 -4.43
N MET A 68 -7.91 -2.87 -4.53
CA MET A 68 -9.23 -2.26 -4.78
C MET A 68 -9.78 -2.64 -6.15
N ARG A 69 -8.94 -2.61 -7.20
CA ARG A 69 -9.31 -3.03 -8.55
C ARG A 69 -9.76 -4.48 -8.61
N LYS A 70 -9.10 -5.35 -7.86
CA LYS A 70 -9.50 -6.76 -7.72
C LYS A 70 -10.84 -6.90 -6.99
N ALA A 71 -11.09 -6.08 -5.96
CA ALA A 71 -12.35 -6.09 -5.22
C ALA A 71 -13.55 -5.73 -6.12
N LEU A 72 -13.40 -4.78 -7.05
CA LEU A 72 -14.44 -4.41 -8.02
C LEU A 72 -14.99 -5.60 -8.83
N HIS A 73 -14.16 -6.62 -9.06
CA HIS A 73 -14.50 -7.78 -9.88
C HIS A 73 -14.72 -9.05 -9.05
N SER A 74 -14.69 -8.96 -7.71
CA SER A 74 -14.72 -10.14 -6.86
C SER A 74 -15.57 -9.96 -5.59
N LYS A 75 -14.93 -9.92 -4.42
CA LYS A 75 -15.60 -9.80 -3.13
C LYS A 75 -15.43 -8.38 -2.61
N ARG A 76 -16.42 -7.93 -1.83
CA ARG A 76 -16.34 -6.73 -1.00
C ARG A 76 -15.01 -6.65 -0.27
N LEU A 77 -14.37 -5.49 -0.35
CA LEU A 77 -13.15 -5.19 0.37
C LEU A 77 -13.41 -5.12 1.89
N ALA A 78 -12.45 -5.58 2.68
CA ALA A 78 -12.53 -5.42 4.13
C ALA A 78 -12.58 -3.94 4.52
N SER A 79 -13.54 -3.59 5.36
CA SER A 79 -13.75 -2.24 5.87
C SER A 79 -13.51 -2.15 7.37
N GLN A 80 -13.21 -0.95 7.84
CA GLN A 80 -13.07 -0.56 9.22
C GLN A 80 -14.26 0.33 9.59
N VAL A 81 -15.06 -0.12 10.55
CA VAL A 81 -16.15 0.68 11.12
C VAL A 81 -15.56 1.80 11.97
N LEU A 82 -16.01 3.03 11.74
CA LEU A 82 -15.63 4.18 12.55
C LEU A 82 -16.36 4.11 13.91
N LEU A 83 -15.62 4.34 15.01
CA LEU A 83 -16.22 4.39 16.35
C LEU A 83 -17.29 5.48 16.45
N ILE A 84 -17.03 6.61 15.80
CA ILE A 84 -17.96 7.72 15.66
C ILE A 84 -18.05 8.00 14.16
N PRO A 85 -19.25 7.98 13.57
CA PRO A 85 -19.43 8.38 12.17
C PRO A 85 -18.91 9.79 11.93
N GLU A 86 -18.20 9.98 10.84
CA GLU A 86 -17.73 11.31 10.45
C GLU A 86 -18.80 11.97 9.58
N ILE A 87 -19.26 13.16 9.98
CA ILE A 87 -20.28 13.93 9.25
C ILE A 87 -19.56 14.94 8.37
N ILE A 88 -19.77 14.84 7.06
CA ILE A 88 -19.13 15.71 6.06
C ILE A 88 -20.19 16.57 5.41
N ASP A 89 -20.13 17.88 5.64
CA ASP A 89 -20.97 18.86 4.97
C ASP A 89 -20.50 19.04 3.52
N ILE A 90 -21.42 18.84 2.58
CA ILE A 90 -21.23 19.00 1.12
C ILE A 90 -22.53 19.50 0.47
N PRO A 91 -22.48 20.11 -0.72
CA PRO A 91 -23.69 20.48 -1.46
C PRO A 91 -24.71 19.33 -1.58
N GLU A 92 -26.00 19.67 -1.60
CA GLU A 92 -27.09 18.67 -1.70
C GLU A 92 -27.00 17.85 -2.99
N GLU A 93 -26.61 18.48 -4.09
CA GLU A 93 -26.39 17.79 -5.37
C GLU A 93 -25.25 16.76 -5.30
N ASP A 94 -24.21 17.04 -4.53
CA ASP A 94 -23.09 16.12 -4.30
C ASP A 94 -23.55 14.92 -3.45
N CYS A 95 -24.37 15.19 -2.44
CA CYS A 95 -25.01 14.13 -1.66
C CYS A 95 -25.81 13.19 -2.57
N ASP A 96 -26.67 13.75 -3.42
CA ASP A 96 -27.52 12.97 -4.31
C ASP A 96 -26.69 12.14 -5.31
N ARG A 97 -25.60 12.70 -5.85
CA ARG A 97 -24.69 11.97 -6.75
C ARG A 97 -23.95 10.83 -6.05
N LEU A 98 -23.36 11.08 -4.89
CA LEU A 98 -22.68 10.04 -4.12
C LEU A 98 -23.64 8.92 -3.71
N MET A 99 -24.88 9.26 -3.34
CA MET A 99 -25.86 8.26 -2.93
C MET A 99 -26.33 7.35 -4.07
N GLN A 100 -26.22 7.77 -5.34
CA GLN A 100 -26.46 6.89 -6.50
C GLN A 100 -25.44 5.74 -6.56
N HIS A 101 -24.25 5.94 -5.99
CA HIS A 101 -23.12 5.01 -6.02
C HIS A 101 -22.79 4.38 -4.67
N ALA A 102 -23.61 4.62 -3.64
CA ALA A 102 -23.33 4.16 -2.27
C ALA A 102 -23.16 2.64 -2.16
N ALA A 103 -23.89 1.86 -2.97
CA ALA A 103 -23.75 0.40 -3.00
C ALA A 103 -22.38 -0.01 -3.57
N GLU A 104 -21.93 0.60 -4.67
CA GLU A 104 -20.61 0.32 -5.25
C GLU A 104 -19.47 0.77 -4.33
N LEU A 105 -19.62 1.93 -3.69
CA LEU A 105 -18.66 2.42 -2.70
C LEU A 105 -18.57 1.47 -1.49
N ALA A 106 -19.69 0.89 -1.06
CA ALA A 106 -19.72 -0.09 0.02
C ALA A 106 -18.98 -1.39 -0.34
N GLU A 107 -19.01 -1.82 -1.60
CA GLU A 107 -18.19 -2.95 -2.09
C GLU A 107 -16.69 -2.63 -2.05
N LEU A 108 -16.31 -1.36 -2.19
CA LEU A 108 -14.94 -0.87 -1.96
C LEU A 108 -14.61 -0.65 -0.48
N GLY A 109 -15.53 -0.96 0.44
CA GLY A 109 -15.34 -0.80 1.88
C GLY A 109 -15.59 0.62 2.40
N LEU A 110 -16.19 1.50 1.59
CA LEU A 110 -16.60 2.85 1.96
C LEU A 110 -18.12 2.89 2.16
N ALA A 111 -18.59 2.77 3.40
CA ALA A 111 -20.01 2.83 3.70
C ALA A 111 -20.42 4.26 4.05
N ILE A 112 -21.30 4.83 3.23
CA ILE A 112 -21.83 6.18 3.37
C ILE A 112 -23.34 6.18 3.51
N GLU A 113 -23.87 7.10 4.30
CA GLU A 113 -25.29 7.31 4.50
C GLU A 113 -25.62 8.79 4.40
N ARG A 114 -26.83 9.10 3.93
CA ARG A 114 -27.30 10.49 3.91
C ARG A 114 -27.57 10.99 5.32
N PHE A 115 -27.12 12.21 5.63
CA PHE A 115 -27.33 12.87 6.91
C PHE A 115 -28.00 14.24 6.70
N GLY A 116 -29.29 14.22 6.37
CA GLY A 116 -30.02 15.43 5.96
C GLY A 116 -29.71 15.84 4.50
N PRO A 117 -30.11 17.05 4.08
CA PRO A 117 -30.03 17.45 2.67
C PRO A 117 -28.59 17.71 2.20
N GLY A 118 -27.73 18.29 3.05
CA GLY A 118 -26.40 18.78 2.68
C GLY A 118 -25.25 18.15 3.49
N ALA A 119 -25.38 16.89 3.89
CA ALA A 119 -24.29 16.17 4.52
C ALA A 119 -24.39 14.65 4.31
N ILE A 120 -23.22 14.01 4.37
CA ILE A 120 -23.06 12.55 4.37
C ILE A 120 -22.40 12.12 5.67
N ALA A 121 -22.90 11.02 6.24
CA ALA A 121 -22.24 10.30 7.32
C ALA A 121 -21.38 9.17 6.74
N VAL A 122 -20.08 9.19 7.03
CA VAL A 122 -19.18 8.07 6.75
C VAL A 122 -19.21 7.11 7.94
N ARG A 123 -19.57 5.86 7.70
CA ARG A 123 -19.67 4.80 8.72
C ARG A 123 -18.48 3.86 8.71
N GLU A 124 -17.98 3.57 7.51
CA GLU A 124 -16.90 2.64 7.31
C GLU A 124 -15.94 3.18 6.26
N THR A 125 -14.65 2.94 6.45
CA THR A 125 -13.60 3.19 5.47
C THR A 125 -12.88 1.90 5.11
N PRO A 126 -12.23 1.81 3.94
CA PRO A 126 -11.44 0.63 3.57
C PRO A 126 -10.36 0.31 4.61
N ALA A 127 -10.36 -0.89 5.20
CA ALA A 127 -9.45 -1.24 6.30
C ALA A 127 -7.96 -1.18 5.88
N MET A 128 -7.69 -1.43 4.61
CA MET A 128 -6.34 -1.39 4.05
C MET A 128 -5.72 0.01 3.97
N LEU A 129 -6.55 1.06 4.00
CA LEU A 129 -6.08 2.44 3.96
C LEU A 129 -5.60 2.94 5.32
N GLY A 130 -5.98 2.25 6.41
CA GLY A 130 -5.63 2.66 7.77
C GLY A 130 -6.37 3.92 8.19
N GLU A 131 -5.63 4.95 8.63
CA GLU A 131 -6.21 6.26 8.88
C GLU A 131 -6.57 6.90 7.52
N VAL A 132 -7.75 7.50 7.42
CA VAL A 132 -8.24 8.11 6.18
C VAL A 132 -8.76 9.50 6.52
N ASP A 133 -8.40 10.49 5.71
CA ASP A 133 -9.11 11.77 5.68
C ASP A 133 -10.44 11.56 4.96
N ALA A 134 -11.46 11.13 5.70
CA ALA A 134 -12.76 10.78 5.12
C ALA A 134 -13.41 12.00 4.46
N GLY A 135 -13.29 13.20 5.07
CA GLY A 135 -13.78 14.43 4.47
C GLY A 135 -13.10 14.79 3.16
N GLY A 136 -11.78 14.69 3.09
CA GLY A 136 -11.00 14.88 1.86
C GLY A 136 -11.42 13.89 0.77
N LEU A 137 -11.53 12.61 1.12
CA LEU A 137 -11.96 11.55 0.21
C LEU A 137 -13.37 11.79 -0.34
N ILE A 138 -14.34 12.10 0.53
CA ILE A 138 -15.74 12.30 0.11
C ILE A 138 -15.89 13.48 -0.84
N ARG A 139 -15.21 14.60 -0.55
CA ARG A 139 -15.22 15.78 -1.43
C ARG A 139 -14.59 15.47 -2.79
N GLN A 140 -13.44 14.80 -2.81
CA GLN A 140 -12.82 14.44 -4.08
C GLN A 140 -13.67 13.45 -4.87
N LEU A 141 -14.29 12.45 -4.22
CA LEU A 141 -15.21 11.54 -4.91
C LEU A 141 -16.44 12.26 -5.48
N ALA A 142 -16.99 13.24 -4.76
CA ALA A 142 -18.09 14.06 -5.28
C ALA A 142 -17.68 14.83 -6.55
N ASP A 143 -16.52 15.49 -6.52
CA ASP A 143 -15.96 16.21 -7.67
C ASP A 143 -15.71 15.28 -8.85
N GLU A 144 -15.13 14.10 -8.60
CA GLU A 144 -14.83 13.14 -9.66
C GLU A 144 -16.09 12.56 -10.31
N ILE A 145 -17.10 12.22 -9.51
CA ILE A 145 -18.40 11.75 -10.01
C ILE A 145 -19.11 12.86 -10.79
N ALA A 146 -18.91 14.13 -10.42
CA ALA A 146 -19.45 15.27 -11.15
C ALA A 146 -18.96 15.35 -12.60
N GLU A 147 -17.69 15.02 -12.82
CA GLU A 147 -17.03 15.10 -14.12
C GLU A 147 -17.27 13.88 -15.01
N TRP A 148 -18.01 12.88 -14.52
CA TRP A 148 -18.31 11.67 -15.27
C TRP A 148 -19.19 11.94 -16.49
N ASP A 149 -18.56 12.07 -17.65
CA ASP A 149 -19.29 12.08 -18.91
C ASP A 149 -20.04 10.76 -19.13
N THR A 150 -21.18 10.84 -19.80
CA THR A 150 -22.04 9.72 -20.17
C THR A 150 -21.37 8.71 -21.11
N ALA A 151 -20.27 9.09 -21.77
CA ALA A 151 -19.54 8.27 -22.73
C ALA A 151 -18.65 7.18 -22.10
N SER A 152 -18.22 7.34 -20.84
CA SER A 152 -17.37 6.36 -20.16
C SER A 152 -18.19 5.26 -19.49
N GLY A 153 -17.86 3.99 -19.77
CA GLY A 153 -18.52 2.84 -19.14
C GLY A 153 -18.30 2.78 -17.63
N LEU A 154 -19.28 2.21 -16.90
CA LEU A 154 -19.28 2.09 -15.44
C LEU A 154 -17.98 1.49 -14.87
N SER A 155 -17.41 0.48 -15.53
CA SER A 155 -16.16 -0.16 -15.10
C SER A 155 -14.97 0.81 -15.05
N ALA A 156 -14.85 1.73 -16.01
CA ALA A 156 -13.76 2.70 -16.04
C ALA A 156 -13.92 3.74 -14.92
N LYS A 157 -15.17 4.12 -14.62
CA LYS A 157 -15.52 5.04 -13.52
C LYS A 157 -15.16 4.44 -12.16
N LEU A 158 -15.46 3.14 -11.96
CA LEU A 158 -15.12 2.42 -10.73
C LEU A 158 -13.61 2.24 -10.55
N GLU A 159 -12.87 1.94 -11.64
CA GLU A 159 -11.39 1.90 -11.58
C GLU A 159 -10.80 3.26 -11.18
N TYR A 160 -11.40 4.36 -11.67
CA TYR A 160 -10.97 5.71 -11.30
C TYR A 160 -11.22 6.00 -9.81
N VAL A 161 -12.41 5.67 -9.29
CA VAL A 161 -12.73 5.77 -7.84
C VAL A 161 -11.74 4.97 -6.98
N ALA A 162 -11.41 3.75 -7.40
CA ALA A 162 -10.43 2.93 -6.71
C ALA A 162 -9.03 3.58 -6.70
N ALA A 163 -8.62 4.24 -7.79
CA ALA A 163 -7.38 5.00 -7.83
C ALA A 163 -7.39 6.17 -6.84
N THR A 164 -8.49 6.90 -6.78
CA THR A 164 -8.69 8.03 -5.87
C THR A 164 -8.63 7.60 -4.42
N MET A 165 -9.39 6.56 -4.05
CA MET A 165 -9.37 6.01 -2.71
C MET A 165 -7.97 5.53 -2.30
N ALA A 166 -7.21 4.95 -3.22
CA ALA A 166 -5.83 4.51 -2.96
C ALA A 166 -4.88 5.67 -2.64
N CYS A 167 -5.09 6.85 -3.23
CA CYS A 167 -4.30 8.06 -2.94
C CYS A 167 -4.67 8.72 -1.59
N HIS A 168 -5.87 8.44 -1.07
CA HIS A 168 -6.38 8.98 0.20
C HIS A 168 -6.08 8.11 1.42
N GLY A 169 -5.34 7.02 1.24
CA GLY A 169 -4.77 6.25 2.34
C GLY A 169 -3.75 7.09 3.08
N SER A 170 -4.11 7.58 4.26
CA SER A 170 -3.18 8.29 5.10
C SER A 170 -2.21 7.28 5.70
N VAL A 171 -0.92 7.53 5.51
CA VAL A 171 0.14 7.03 6.40
C VAL A 171 0.56 5.56 6.22
N ARG A 172 1.26 5.29 5.11
CA ARG A 172 2.55 4.58 5.22
C ARG A 172 3.76 5.41 4.86
N SER A 173 3.60 6.57 4.24
CA SER A 173 4.73 7.47 3.97
C SER A 173 5.30 7.99 5.29
N GLY A 174 6.62 7.88 5.48
CA GLY A 174 7.30 8.35 6.69
C GLY A 174 7.17 7.48 7.94
N ARG A 175 6.42 6.37 7.91
CA ARG A 175 6.36 5.42 9.06
C ARG A 175 7.60 4.53 9.06
N ARG A 176 8.21 4.34 10.22
CA ARG A 176 9.26 3.32 10.40
C ARG A 176 8.68 1.92 10.35
N LEU A 177 9.21 1.08 9.46
CA LEU A 177 8.80 -0.30 9.28
C LEU A 177 9.74 -1.25 10.04
N ARG A 178 9.19 -2.31 10.62
CA ARG A 178 9.98 -3.44 11.11
C ARG A 178 10.52 -4.28 9.93
N PRO A 179 11.61 -5.04 10.13
CA PRO A 179 12.16 -5.91 9.08
C PRO A 179 11.14 -6.87 8.46
N GLU A 180 10.22 -7.40 9.25
CA GLU A 180 9.17 -8.30 8.81
C GLU A 180 8.15 -7.58 7.91
N GLU A 181 7.79 -6.33 8.27
CA GLU A 181 6.87 -5.49 7.48
C GLU A 181 7.50 -5.08 6.15
N MET A 182 8.80 -4.78 6.12
CA MET A 182 9.52 -4.50 4.88
C MET A 182 9.53 -5.72 3.95
N ASN A 183 9.90 -6.90 4.48
CA ASN A 183 9.90 -8.11 3.66
C ASN A 183 8.49 -8.50 3.20
N ALA A 184 7.46 -8.34 4.03
CA ALA A 184 6.08 -8.57 3.62
C ALA A 184 5.69 -7.67 2.44
N LEU A 185 6.06 -6.39 2.45
CA LEU A 185 5.83 -5.47 1.32
C LEU A 185 6.57 -5.95 0.06
N LEU A 186 7.83 -6.39 0.16
CA LEU A 186 8.56 -6.94 -0.99
C LEU A 186 7.87 -8.18 -1.57
N ARG A 187 7.40 -9.10 -0.72
CA ARG A 187 6.68 -10.31 -1.16
C ARG A 187 5.34 -9.95 -1.82
N GLU A 188 4.66 -8.93 -1.30
CA GLU A 188 3.40 -8.43 -1.87
C GLU A 188 3.62 -7.79 -3.25
N MET A 189 4.68 -7.01 -3.42
CA MET A 189 5.07 -6.44 -4.71
C MET A 189 5.40 -7.52 -5.75
N GLU A 190 6.08 -8.59 -5.37
CA GLU A 190 6.46 -9.68 -6.29
C GLU A 190 5.26 -10.42 -6.89
N VAL A 191 4.16 -10.54 -6.14
CA VAL A 191 2.93 -11.21 -6.59
C VAL A 191 1.92 -10.25 -7.22
N THR A 192 2.17 -8.94 -7.14
CA THR A 192 1.24 -7.91 -7.63
C THR A 192 1.59 -7.50 -9.06
N PRO A 193 0.67 -7.70 -10.04
CA PRO A 193 0.91 -7.31 -11.43
C PRO A 193 1.17 -5.81 -11.57
N GLY A 194 2.18 -5.45 -12.37
CA GLY A 194 2.51 -4.04 -12.62
C GLY A 194 3.01 -3.28 -11.38
N SER A 195 3.41 -3.97 -10.31
CA SER A 195 3.92 -3.34 -9.09
C SER A 195 5.16 -2.49 -9.31
N GLY A 196 5.91 -2.71 -10.40
CA GLY A 196 7.11 -1.94 -10.77
C GLY A 196 6.86 -0.51 -11.26
N GLN A 197 5.61 -0.12 -11.49
CA GLN A 197 5.25 1.22 -11.97
C GLN A 197 4.10 1.80 -11.16
N CYS A 198 4.22 3.05 -10.72
CA CYS A 198 3.17 3.74 -9.98
C CYS A 198 2.04 4.18 -10.92
N ASN A 199 0.93 4.66 -10.36
CA ASN A 199 -0.24 5.11 -11.12
C ASN A 199 0.05 6.28 -12.09
N HIS A 200 1.19 6.97 -11.91
CA HIS A 200 1.67 8.08 -12.75
C HIS A 200 2.82 7.69 -13.69
N GLY A 201 3.16 6.41 -13.81
CA GLY A 201 4.20 5.95 -14.73
C GLY A 201 5.64 5.99 -14.19
N ARG A 202 5.86 6.43 -12.94
CA ARG A 202 7.20 6.41 -12.31
C ARG A 202 7.53 5.00 -11.80
N PRO A 203 8.79 4.55 -11.82
CA PRO A 203 9.16 3.27 -11.24
C PRO A 203 8.92 3.28 -9.73
N THR A 204 8.39 2.18 -9.18
CA THR A 204 8.24 2.01 -7.71
C THR A 204 9.50 1.45 -7.06
N TYR A 205 10.40 0.87 -7.85
CA TYR A 205 11.70 0.42 -7.41
C TYR A 205 12.74 0.57 -8.52
N ILE A 206 14.01 0.65 -8.14
CA ILE A 206 15.15 0.61 -9.04
C ILE A 206 16.10 -0.51 -8.66
N GLU A 207 16.72 -1.12 -9.66
CA GLU A 207 17.72 -2.18 -9.48
C GLU A 207 19.12 -1.64 -9.77
N LEU A 208 20.07 -1.99 -8.90
CA LEU A 208 21.49 -1.71 -9.09
C LEU A 208 22.26 -3.03 -9.02
N LYS A 209 22.84 -3.45 -10.14
CA LYS A 209 23.70 -4.64 -10.20
C LYS A 209 25.00 -4.40 -9.43
N LEU A 210 25.52 -5.45 -8.80
CA LEU A 210 26.77 -5.37 -8.06
C LEU A 210 27.92 -4.83 -8.92
N SER A 211 28.00 -5.26 -10.18
CA SER A 211 29.00 -4.78 -11.15
C SER A 211 28.91 -3.28 -11.43
N ASP A 212 27.69 -2.71 -11.46
CA ASP A 212 27.52 -1.26 -11.63
C ASP A 212 27.96 -0.49 -10.39
N ILE A 213 27.68 -1.03 -9.21
CA ILE A 213 28.15 -0.46 -7.93
C ILE A 213 29.68 -0.48 -7.89
N GLU A 214 30.31 -1.61 -8.22
CA GLU A 214 31.77 -1.74 -8.26
C GLU A 214 32.41 -0.73 -9.22
N ARG A 215 31.80 -0.53 -10.40
CA ARG A 215 32.24 0.47 -11.38
C ARG A 215 32.19 1.90 -10.84
N LEU A 216 31.21 2.25 -10.00
CA LEU A 216 31.14 3.57 -9.34
C LEU A 216 32.32 3.80 -8.39
N PHE A 217 32.93 2.75 -7.87
CA PHE A 217 34.16 2.80 -7.05
C PHE A 217 35.44 2.60 -7.87
N GLY A 218 35.37 2.56 -9.21
CA GLY A 218 36.52 2.33 -10.08
C GLY A 218 37.07 0.90 -10.01
N ARG A 219 36.26 -0.07 -9.58
CA ARG A 219 36.58 -1.50 -9.60
C ARG A 219 35.95 -2.13 -10.84
N SER A 220 36.66 -3.03 -11.51
CA SER A 220 36.24 -3.73 -12.73
C SER A 220 36.20 -5.23 -12.52
#